data_AF-A0A9X7YPH6-F1
#
_entry.id   AF-A0A9X7YPH6-F1
#
_cell.length_a   1.000
_cell.length_b   1.000
_cell.length_c   1.000
_cell.angle_alpha   90.00
_cell.angle_beta   90.00
_cell.angle_gamma   90.00
#
_symmetry.space_group_name_H-M   'P 1'
#
loop_
_entity.id
_entity.type
_entity.pdbx_description
1 polymer ?
#
loop_
_entity_poly.entity_id
_entity_poly.type
_entity_poly.pdbx_seq_one_letter_code
_entity_poly.pdbx_strand_id
1 'polypeptide(L)'
;MAATLTSITINVDAETQDLLTKAAALAGMPSLNSFVLNAAIEKARQVIEREQVLTLSRADAVLLMDALDNSTTVNAKLKSAAERYENKTQ
;
A
#
# COMPACT_ATOMS: atom_id res chain seq x y z
N MET A 1 -8.78 17.84 -20.30
CA MET A 1 -7.43 17.27 -20.08
C MET A 1 -7.48 15.82 -20.53
N ALA A 2 -6.72 15.45 -21.56
CA ALA A 2 -6.75 14.10 -22.13
C ALA A 2 -6.06 13.12 -21.17
N ALA A 3 -6.71 12.02 -20.82
CA ALA A 3 -6.10 10.97 -20.02
C ALA A 3 -4.99 10.29 -20.85
N THR A 4 -3.77 10.27 -20.33
CA THR A 4 -2.66 9.52 -20.92
C THR A 4 -2.94 8.02 -20.72
N LEU A 5 -3.36 7.33 -21.77
CA LEU A 5 -3.55 5.88 -21.76
C LEU A 5 -2.18 5.19 -21.77
N THR A 6 -1.84 4.51 -20.68
CA THR A 6 -0.62 3.68 -20.57
C THR A 6 -0.97 2.21 -20.75
N SER A 7 -0.23 1.51 -21.62
CA SER A 7 -0.39 0.08 -21.90
C SER A 7 0.57 -0.76 -21.07
N ILE A 8 0.13 -1.96 -20.66
CA ILE A 8 0.95 -2.96 -19.96
C ILE A 8 1.07 -4.19 -20.87
N THR A 9 2.30 -4.62 -21.13
CA THR A 9 2.60 -5.83 -21.93
C THR A 9 3.46 -6.78 -21.10
N ILE A 10 3.12 -8.06 -21.10
CA ILE A 10 3.86 -9.11 -20.40
C ILE A 10 4.07 -10.30 -21.34
N ASN A 11 5.20 -10.97 -21.22
CA ASN A 11 5.46 -12.25 -21.88
C ASN A 11 5.25 -13.36 -20.86
N VAL A 12 4.48 -14.37 -21.24
CA VAL A 12 4.18 -15.55 -20.42
C VAL A 12 4.48 -16.81 -21.21
N ASP A 13 4.84 -17.89 -20.53
CA ASP A 13 4.92 -19.20 -21.15
C ASP A 13 3.52 -19.80 -21.40
N ALA A 14 3.49 -20.90 -22.15
CA ALA A 14 2.25 -21.56 -22.53
C ALA A 14 1.48 -22.13 -21.32
N GLU A 15 2.18 -22.60 -20.29
CA GLU A 15 1.57 -23.17 -19.09
C GLU A 15 0.84 -22.08 -18.28
N THR A 16 1.49 -20.94 -18.08
CA THR A 16 0.92 -19.76 -17.42
C THR A 16 -0.26 -19.21 -18.21
N GLN A 17 -0.16 -19.16 -19.54
CA GLN A 17 -1.26 -18.70 -20.39
C GLN A 17 -2.49 -19.60 -20.26
N ASP A 18 -2.31 -20.92 -20.28
CA ASP A 18 -3.40 -21.88 -20.12
C ASP A 18 -4.04 -21.78 -18.72
N LEU A 19 -3.22 -21.69 -17.67
CA LEU A 19 -3.69 -21.49 -16.30
C LEU A 19 -4.56 -20.24 -16.16
N LEU A 20 -4.08 -19.09 -16.65
CA LEU A 20 -4.81 -17.83 -16.55
C LEU A 20 -6.09 -17.85 -17.41
N THR A 21 -6.08 -18.52 -18.55
CA THR A 21 -7.26 -18.66 -19.42
C THR A 21 -8.34 -19.50 -18.73
N LYS A 22 -7.97 -20.62 -18.11
CA LYS A 22 -8.88 -21.45 -17.31
C LYS A 22 -9.45 -20.67 -16.13
N ALA A 23 -8.61 -19.95 -15.40
CA ALA A 23 -9.05 -19.11 -14.28
C ALA A 23 -10.02 -18.00 -14.73
N ALA A 24 -9.74 -17.34 -15.86
CA ALA A 24 -10.62 -16.33 -16.44
C ALA A 24 -12.00 -16.90 -16.80
N ALA A 25 -12.05 -18.09 -17.40
CA ALA A 25 -13.30 -18.77 -17.73
C ALA A 25 -14.10 -19.14 -16.46
N LEU A 26 -13.44 -19.65 -15.43
CA LEU A 26 -14.08 -19.98 -14.15
C LEU A 26 -14.60 -18.74 -13.41
N ALA A 27 -13.89 -17.62 -13.51
CA ALA A 27 -14.30 -16.34 -12.95
C ALA A 27 -15.41 -15.65 -13.77
N GLY A 28 -15.86 -16.24 -14.89
CA GLY A 28 -16.87 -15.67 -15.78
C GLY A 28 -16.41 -14.41 -16.51
N MET A 29 -15.10 -14.23 -16.69
CA MET A 29 -14.55 -13.03 -17.33
C MET A 29 -14.50 -13.19 -18.85
N PRO A 30 -14.83 -12.12 -19.61
CA PRO A 30 -14.95 -12.19 -21.06
C PRO A 30 -13.59 -12.24 -21.78
N SER A 31 -12.49 -11.92 -21.10
CA SER A 31 -11.15 -11.97 -21.69
C SER A 31 -10.05 -12.22 -20.65
N LEU A 32 -8.95 -12.80 -21.11
CA LEU A 32 -7.73 -12.98 -20.32
C LEU A 32 -7.18 -11.64 -19.82
N ASN A 33 -7.18 -10.60 -20.67
CA ASN A 33 -6.67 -9.27 -20.31
C ASN A 33 -7.51 -8.66 -19.17
N SER A 34 -8.83 -8.80 -19.22
CA SER A 34 -9.73 -8.35 -18.16
C SER A 34 -9.43 -9.08 -16.85
N PHE A 35 -9.14 -10.38 -16.91
CA PHE A 35 -8.77 -11.17 -15.73
C PHE A 35 -7.46 -10.71 -15.11
N VAL A 36 -6.40 -10.57 -15.91
CA VAL A 36 -5.09 -10.12 -15.43
C VAL A 36 -5.18 -8.71 -14.84
N LEU A 37 -5.91 -7.80 -15.47
CA LEU A 37 -6.09 -6.44 -14.95
C LEU A 37 -6.82 -6.43 -13.60
N ASN A 38 -7.92 -7.16 -13.48
CA ASN A 38 -8.68 -7.23 -12.22
C ASN A 38 -7.84 -7.85 -11.09
N ALA A 39 -7.16 -8.97 -11.38
CA ALA A 39 -6.27 -9.62 -10.42
C ALA A 39 -5.13 -8.69 -9.97
N ALA A 40 -4.53 -7.93 -10.90
CA ALA A 40 -3.49 -6.97 -10.59
C ALA A 40 -4.00 -5.82 -9.70
N ILE A 41 -5.20 -5.27 -9.99
CA ILE A 41 -5.83 -4.23 -9.18
C ILE A 41 -6.14 -4.74 -7.77
N GLU A 42 -6.73 -5.93 -7.67
CA GLU A 42 -7.04 -6.55 -6.37
C GLU A 42 -5.77 -6.75 -5.55
N LYS A 43 -4.72 -7.30 -6.16
CA LYS A 43 -3.44 -7.51 -5.47
C LYS A 43 -2.79 -6.19 -5.07
N ALA A 44 -2.84 -5.18 -5.93
CA ALA A 44 -2.32 -3.85 -5.61
C ALA A 44 -3.03 -3.25 -4.40
N ARG A 45 -4.36 -3.34 -4.32
CA ARG A 45 -5.13 -2.89 -3.15
C ARG A 45 -4.72 -3.63 -1.89
N GLN A 46 -4.61 -4.95 -1.94
CA GLN A 46 -4.19 -5.75 -0.78
C GLN A 46 -2.78 -5.38 -0.30
N VAL A 47 -1.84 -5.13 -1.22
CA VAL A 47 -0.47 -4.73 -0.87
C VAL A 47 -0.47 -3.33 -0.25
N ILE A 48 -1.17 -2.38 -0.86
CA ILE A 48 -1.27 -1.01 -0.33
C ILE A 48 -1.92 -1.02 1.05
N GLU A 49 -3.04 -1.73 1.22
CA GLU A 49 -3.73 -1.85 2.51
C GLU A 49 -2.82 -2.48 3.56
N ARG A 50 -2.11 -3.55 3.22
CA ARG A 50 -1.15 -4.21 4.13
C ARG A 50 -0.03 -3.27 4.60
N GLU A 51 0.46 -2.38 3.74
CA GLU A 51 1.56 -1.46 4.07
C GLU A 51 1.08 -0.16 4.74
N GLN A 52 -0.10 0.34 4.35
CA GLN A 52 -0.70 1.56 4.93
C GLN A 52 -1.38 1.31 6.27
N VAL A 53 -1.89 0.10 6.48
CA VAL A 53 -2.21 -0.38 7.81
C VAL A 53 -0.86 -0.66 8.49
N LEU A 54 -0.35 0.33 9.22
CA LEU A 54 0.49 0.06 10.38
C LEU A 54 -0.31 -0.90 11.24
N THR A 55 -0.10 -2.20 11.04
CA THR A 55 -0.53 -3.23 11.97
C THR A 55 0.25 -2.94 13.23
N LEU A 56 -0.23 -1.98 14.01
CA LEU A 56 0.17 -1.80 15.38
C LEU A 56 -0.04 -3.19 15.96
N SER A 57 1.07 -3.86 16.31
CA SER A 57 0.93 -5.06 17.11
C SER A 57 0.07 -4.66 18.31
N ARG A 58 -0.68 -5.59 18.90
CA ARG A 58 -1.52 -5.25 20.07
C ARG A 58 -0.73 -4.48 21.14
N ALA A 59 0.57 -4.73 21.24
CA ALA A 59 1.50 -3.99 22.08
C ALA A 59 1.70 -2.52 21.63
N ASP A 60 1.91 -2.27 20.34
CA ASP A 60 2.07 -0.91 19.81
C ASP A 60 0.78 -0.10 19.88
N ALA A 61 -0.38 -0.75 19.72
CA ALA A 61 -1.68 -0.10 19.86
C ALA A 61 -1.93 0.37 21.30
N VAL A 62 -1.57 -0.47 22.28
CA VAL A 62 -1.62 -0.11 23.71
C VAL A 62 -0.63 1.01 24.02
N LEU A 63 0.61 0.93 23.50
CA LEU A 63 1.60 2.00 23.65
C LEU A 63 1.15 3.33 23.05
N LEU A 64 0.52 3.30 21.88
CA LEU A 64 -0.05 4.49 21.25
C LEU A 64 -1.21 5.05 22.08
N MET A 65 -2.09 4.19 22.59
CA MET A 65 -3.23 4.61 23.44
C MET A 65 -2.73 5.22 24.76
N ASP A 66 -1.77 4.58 25.42
CA ASP A 66 -1.12 5.09 26.63
C ASP A 66 -0.42 6.44 26.37
N ALA A 67 0.17 6.63 25.18
CA ALA A 67 0.82 7.88 24.77
C ALA A 67 -0.16 8.99 24.34
N LEU A 68 -1.39 8.63 23.92
CA LEU A 68 -2.46 9.59 23.62
C LEU A 68 -3.17 10.05 24.91
N ASP A 69 -3.41 9.13 25.85
CA ASP A 69 -4.08 9.42 27.11
C ASP A 69 -3.15 10.15 28.10
N ASN A 70 -1.86 9.81 28.11
CA ASN A 70 -0.86 10.56 28.86
C ASN A 70 -0.17 11.54 27.93
N SER A 71 -0.47 12.84 28.10
CA SER A 71 0.31 13.94 27.50
C SER A 71 1.77 13.82 27.94
N THR A 72 2.57 13.06 27.19
CA THR A 72 3.98 12.85 27.49
C THR A 72 4.70 14.20 27.52
N THR A 73 5.46 14.44 28.59
CA THR A 73 6.31 15.62 28.73
C THR A 73 7.29 15.65 27.56
N VAL A 74 7.26 16.73 26.78
CA VAL A 74 8.11 16.92 25.59
C VAL A 74 9.56 16.63 25.94
N ASN A 75 10.16 15.63 25.28
CA ASN A 75 11.55 15.27 25.49
C ASN A 75 12.44 16.49 25.15
N ALA A 76 13.30 16.91 26.08
CA ALA A 76 14.17 18.08 25.90
C ALA A 76 15.07 17.97 24.65
N LYS A 77 15.45 16.75 24.24
CA LYS A 77 16.19 16.52 23.00
C LYS A 77 15.34 16.77 21.74
N LEU A 78 14.04 16.48 21.77
CA LEU A 78 13.13 16.79 20.67
C LEU A 78 12.88 18.30 20.58
N LYS A 79 12.73 18.99 21.71
CA LYS A 79 12.56 20.45 21.75
C LYS A 79 13.77 21.17 21.14
N SER A 80 14.98 20.83 21.59
CA SER A 80 16.21 21.41 21.03
C SER A 80 16.43 21.08 19.55
N ALA A 81 15.97 19.91 19.07
CA ALA A 81 16.02 19.56 17.65
C ALA A 81 15.03 20.40 16.81
N ALA A 82 13.81 20.62 17.33
CA ALA A 82 12.80 21.47 16.70
C ALA A 82 13.28 22.93 16.62
N GLU A 83 13.81 23.47 17.73
CA GLU A 83 14.40 24.82 17.78
C GLU A 83 15.56 24.96 16.79
N ARG A 84 16.40 23.94 16.62
CA ARG A 84 17.47 23.94 15.60
C ARG A 84 16.93 23.96 14.17
N TYR A 85 15.80 23.31 13.91
CA TYR A 85 15.18 23.30 12.59
C TYR A 85 14.56 24.65 12.25
N GLU A 86 13.80 25.25 13.18
CA GLU A 86 13.23 26.59 13.01
C GLU A 86 14.31 27.66 12.78
N ASN A 87 15.38 27.62 13.57
CA ASN A 87 16.51 28.56 13.41
C ASN A 87 17.35 28.34 12.15
N LYS A 88 17.19 27.22 11.44
CA LYS A 88 17.89 26.92 10.18
C LYS A 88 17.09 27.33 8.94
N THR A 89 15.84 27.74 9.12
CA THR A 89 14.94 28.17 8.04
C THR A 89 14.84 29.71 7.94
N GLN A 90 15.80 30.43 8.55
CA GLN A 90 16.03 31.87 8.33
C GLN A 90 17.33 32.12 7.58
#